data_AF-A0A5C5CFF9-F1
#
_entry.id   AF-A0A5C5CFF9-F1
#
_cell.length_a   1.000
_cell.length_b   1.000
_cell.length_c   1.000
_cell.angle_alpha   90.00
_cell.angle_beta   90.00
_cell.angle_gamma   90.00
#
_symmetry.space_group_name_H-M   'P 1'
#
loop_
_entity.id
_entity.type
_entity.pdbx_description
1 polymer ?
#
loop_
_entity_poly.entity_id
_entity_poly.type
_entity_poly.pdbx_seq_one_letter_code
_entity_poly.pdbx_strand_id
1 'polypeptide(L)'
;MTTAHELCAEFDIEIIPGTSYPLPGQTRAVATINRLIEKYGEGHARIVLSTLAEAAGKQGLIDKYSLWAVSDLVRACSDWIETDLSSWYEAWDQMPMGFAMWECNQLSGVVLQRASLAGMLYLMLSMHKSAKRANKAPNYKALMKAYDEEKALHRATSTEIEGNPDGEPMFQPYTRHTDAELIEIGQYLIQNKQSLPHGEFGPWVRDKTGLSYKTALKAMKLAQAA
;
A
#
# COMPACT_ATOMS: atom_id res chain seq x y z
N MET A 1 -25.78 -14.68 12.90
CA MET A 1 -24.61 -14.18 12.15
C MET A 1 -25.18 -13.37 11.00
N THR A 2 -24.81 -12.11 10.91
CA THR A 2 -25.27 -11.24 9.82
C THR A 2 -24.76 -11.77 8.49
N THR A 3 -25.65 -11.83 7.50
CA THR A 3 -25.40 -12.36 6.17
C THR A 3 -25.09 -11.25 5.18
N ALA A 4 -24.49 -11.60 4.04
CA ALA A 4 -24.33 -10.64 2.94
C ALA A 4 -25.64 -10.00 2.48
N HIS A 5 -26.78 -10.70 2.57
CA HIS A 5 -28.08 -10.15 2.17
C HIS A 5 -28.55 -9.05 3.13
N GLU A 6 -28.37 -9.27 4.44
CA GLU A 6 -28.72 -8.28 5.47
C GLU A 6 -27.84 -7.02 5.34
N LEU A 7 -26.52 -7.17 5.17
CA LEU A 7 -25.64 -6.02 4.97
C LEU A 7 -25.90 -5.30 3.62
N CYS A 8 -26.20 -6.02 2.54
CA CYS A 8 -26.52 -5.36 1.27
C CYS A 8 -27.83 -4.57 1.39
N ALA A 9 -28.84 -5.13 2.06
CA ALA A 9 -30.10 -4.42 2.31
C ALA A 9 -29.91 -3.18 3.21
N GLU A 10 -28.99 -3.23 4.17
CA GLU A 10 -28.63 -2.09 5.04
C GLU A 10 -28.16 -0.86 4.24
N PHE A 11 -27.46 -1.08 3.12
CA PHE A 11 -26.85 -0.01 2.30
C PHE A 11 -27.51 0.19 0.93
N ASP A 12 -28.76 -0.27 0.77
CA ASP A 12 -29.51 -0.20 -0.51
C ASP A 12 -28.74 -0.80 -1.70
N ILE A 13 -27.95 -1.85 -1.46
CA ILE A 13 -27.21 -2.57 -2.50
C ILE A 13 -28.09 -3.68 -3.07
N GLU A 14 -28.44 -3.57 -4.35
CA GLU A 14 -29.23 -4.59 -5.05
C GLU A 14 -28.37 -5.81 -5.38
N ILE A 15 -28.81 -6.99 -4.93
CA ILE A 15 -28.18 -8.26 -5.31
C ILE A 15 -28.78 -8.75 -6.63
N ILE A 16 -27.95 -8.84 -7.66
CA ILE A 16 -28.35 -9.29 -9.00
C ILE A 16 -27.82 -10.70 -9.32
N PRO A 17 -28.40 -11.40 -10.32
CA PRO A 17 -27.92 -12.71 -10.76
C PRO A 17 -26.45 -12.68 -11.21
N GLY A 18 -25.73 -13.78 -10.97
CA GLY A 18 -24.31 -13.90 -11.32
C GLY A 18 -23.99 -13.71 -12.81
N THR A 19 -24.96 -13.98 -13.69
CA THR A 19 -24.85 -13.82 -15.15
C THR A 19 -25.03 -12.39 -15.63
N SER A 20 -25.57 -11.51 -14.79
CA SER A 20 -25.82 -10.11 -15.14
C SER A 20 -24.59 -9.25 -14.88
N TYR A 21 -24.45 -8.17 -15.66
CA TYR A 21 -23.44 -7.16 -15.42
C TYR A 21 -23.94 -6.17 -14.36
N PRO A 22 -23.19 -5.94 -13.26
CA PRO A 22 -23.62 -5.01 -12.22
C PRO A 22 -23.54 -3.56 -12.69
N LEU A 23 -24.55 -2.78 -12.33
CA LEU A 23 -24.53 -1.33 -12.35
C LEU A 23 -24.10 -0.79 -10.98
N PRO A 24 -23.84 0.53 -10.84
CA PRO A 24 -23.60 1.09 -9.53
C PRO A 24 -24.77 0.87 -8.56
N GLY A 25 -24.44 0.62 -7.29
CA GLY A 25 -25.43 0.19 -6.29
C GLY A 25 -25.88 -1.26 -6.44
N GLN A 26 -25.32 -2.02 -7.39
CA GLN A 26 -25.63 -3.44 -7.55
C GLN A 26 -24.40 -4.30 -7.28
N THR A 27 -24.64 -5.53 -6.81
CA THR A 27 -23.59 -6.54 -6.67
C THR A 27 -24.08 -7.93 -7.05
N ARG A 28 -23.16 -8.73 -7.57
CA ARG A 28 -23.31 -10.19 -7.67
C ARG A 28 -22.34 -10.95 -6.75
N ALA A 29 -21.53 -10.21 -5.99
CA ALA A 29 -20.40 -10.74 -5.26
C ALA A 29 -20.76 -11.22 -3.84
N VAL A 30 -21.96 -11.80 -3.66
CA VAL A 30 -22.51 -12.26 -2.37
C VAL A 30 -21.53 -13.18 -1.63
N ALA A 31 -20.94 -14.16 -2.35
CA ALA A 31 -19.96 -15.08 -1.76
C ALA A 31 -18.69 -14.36 -1.28
N THR A 32 -18.31 -13.25 -1.90
CA THR A 32 -17.15 -12.45 -1.46
C THR A 32 -17.46 -11.69 -0.19
N ILE A 33 -18.67 -11.13 -0.07
CA ILE A 33 -19.13 -10.44 1.14
C ILE A 33 -19.20 -11.42 2.32
N ASN A 34 -19.77 -12.62 2.13
CA ASN A 34 -19.78 -13.64 3.17
C ASN A 34 -18.35 -14.00 3.63
N ARG A 35 -17.40 -14.15 2.70
CA ARG A 35 -15.99 -14.39 3.05
C ARG A 35 -15.35 -13.23 3.84
N LEU A 36 -15.76 -11.98 3.60
CA LEU A 36 -15.28 -10.85 4.39
C LEU A 36 -15.81 -10.93 5.83
N ILE A 37 -17.10 -11.23 5.98
CA ILE A 37 -17.74 -11.41 7.30
C ILE A 37 -17.07 -12.55 8.06
N GLU A 38 -16.88 -13.71 7.42
CA GLU A 38 -16.22 -14.88 8.01
C GLU A 38 -14.79 -14.58 8.45
N LYS A 39 -14.05 -13.79 7.65
CA LYS A 39 -12.62 -13.57 7.87
C LYS A 39 -12.30 -12.44 8.85
N TYR A 40 -13.08 -11.36 8.81
CA TYR A 40 -12.77 -10.13 9.56
C TYR A 40 -13.93 -9.65 10.45
N GLY A 41 -15.05 -10.36 10.44
CA GLY A 41 -16.23 -10.01 11.23
C GLY A 41 -17.15 -9.01 10.53
N GLU A 42 -18.35 -8.88 11.09
CA GLU A 42 -19.42 -8.04 10.56
C GLU A 42 -19.05 -6.55 10.52
N GLY A 43 -18.43 -6.03 11.60
CA GLY A 43 -18.04 -4.61 11.67
C GLY A 43 -17.10 -4.19 10.54
N HIS A 44 -16.13 -5.05 10.21
CA HIS A 44 -15.23 -4.82 9.06
C HIS A 44 -16.00 -4.84 7.74
N ALA A 45 -16.83 -5.85 7.53
CA ALA A 45 -17.63 -5.97 6.30
C ALA A 45 -18.59 -4.77 6.12
N ARG A 46 -19.16 -4.26 7.22
CA ARG A 46 -20.01 -3.07 7.23
C ARG A 46 -19.27 -1.84 6.73
N ILE A 47 -18.08 -1.55 7.27
CA ILE A 47 -17.26 -0.39 6.84
C ILE A 47 -16.88 -0.52 5.36
N VAL A 48 -16.54 -1.72 4.89
CA VAL A 48 -16.22 -1.95 3.47
C VAL A 48 -17.41 -1.65 2.57
N LEU A 49 -18.60 -2.13 2.95
CA LEU A 49 -19.81 -1.92 2.14
C LEU A 49 -20.31 -0.49 2.19
N SER A 50 -20.32 0.16 3.36
CA SER A 50 -20.68 1.59 3.47
C SER A 50 -19.73 2.46 2.66
N THR A 51 -18.41 2.19 2.70
CA THR A 51 -17.43 2.92 1.88
C THR A 51 -17.75 2.82 0.39
N LEU A 52 -18.13 1.63 -0.08
CA LEU A 52 -18.46 1.39 -1.48
C LEU A 52 -19.83 1.96 -1.89
N ALA A 53 -20.82 1.91 -1.00
CA ALA A 53 -22.19 2.33 -1.27
C ALA A 53 -22.37 3.85 -1.17
N GLU A 54 -21.78 4.47 -0.15
CA GLU A 54 -22.01 5.87 0.19
C GLU A 54 -20.97 6.77 -0.49
N ALA A 55 -19.68 6.41 -0.39
CA ALA A 55 -18.61 7.36 -0.63
C ALA A 55 -17.99 7.29 -2.04
N ALA A 56 -18.31 6.30 -2.87
CA ALA A 56 -17.72 6.18 -4.21
C ALA A 56 -18.45 6.98 -5.30
N GLY A 57 -19.20 8.03 -4.94
CA GLY A 57 -20.05 8.80 -5.85
C GLY A 57 -21.04 7.93 -6.65
N LYS A 58 -21.32 6.70 -6.18
CA LYS A 58 -22.03 5.64 -6.91
C LYS A 58 -21.49 5.41 -8.34
N GLN A 59 -20.17 5.48 -8.53
CA GLN A 59 -19.55 5.21 -9.85
C GLN A 59 -18.75 3.90 -9.89
N GLY A 60 -18.30 3.40 -8.73
CA GLY A 60 -17.58 2.13 -8.62
C GLY A 60 -18.53 0.93 -8.67
N LEU A 61 -18.08 -0.16 -9.30
CA LEU A 61 -18.79 -1.44 -9.26
C LEU A 61 -18.48 -2.17 -7.95
N ILE A 62 -19.49 -2.75 -7.32
CA ILE A 62 -19.32 -3.60 -6.15
C ILE A 62 -19.09 -5.03 -6.63
N ASP A 63 -17.82 -5.36 -6.90
CA ASP A 63 -17.40 -6.67 -7.36
C ASP A 63 -16.35 -7.28 -6.41
N LYS A 64 -15.87 -8.48 -6.75
CA LYS A 64 -14.90 -9.16 -5.88
C LYS A 64 -13.60 -8.36 -5.72
N TYR A 65 -13.14 -7.62 -6.73
CA TYR A 65 -11.87 -6.92 -6.68
C TYR A 65 -11.99 -5.63 -5.88
N SER A 66 -13.06 -4.86 -6.08
CA SER A 66 -13.31 -3.66 -5.27
C SER A 66 -13.56 -4.00 -3.81
N LEU A 67 -14.36 -5.03 -3.51
CA LEU A 67 -14.58 -5.50 -2.13
C LEU A 67 -13.27 -5.85 -1.42
N TRP A 68 -12.40 -6.62 -2.08
CA TRP A 68 -11.11 -6.98 -1.48
C TRP A 68 -10.13 -5.81 -1.41
N ALA A 69 -10.10 -4.93 -2.41
CA ALA A 69 -9.23 -3.76 -2.39
C ALA A 69 -9.62 -2.80 -1.26
N VAL A 70 -10.91 -2.46 -1.13
CA VAL A 70 -11.40 -1.63 -0.02
C VAL A 70 -11.15 -2.30 1.32
N SER A 71 -11.36 -3.61 1.43
CA SER A 71 -11.03 -4.38 2.63
C SER A 71 -9.55 -4.26 3.03
N ASP A 72 -8.62 -4.28 2.07
CA ASP A 72 -7.20 -4.06 2.34
C ASP A 72 -6.92 -2.65 2.84
N LEU A 73 -7.57 -1.64 2.26
CA LEU A 73 -7.40 -0.24 2.65
C LEU A 73 -7.99 0.06 4.02
N VAL A 74 -9.17 -0.49 4.35
CA VAL A 74 -9.77 -0.37 5.68
C VAL A 74 -8.81 -0.93 6.75
N ARG A 75 -8.12 -2.03 6.46
CA ARG A 75 -7.12 -2.61 7.37
C ARG A 75 -5.83 -1.78 7.43
N ALA A 76 -5.36 -1.27 6.29
CA ALA A 76 -4.15 -0.46 6.23
C ALA A 76 -4.34 0.93 6.87
N CYS A 77 -5.58 1.41 6.91
CA CYS A 77 -5.95 2.72 7.44
C CYS A 77 -6.81 2.61 8.71
N SER A 78 -6.70 1.51 9.47
CA SER A 78 -7.51 1.29 10.68
C SER A 78 -7.38 2.44 11.67
N ASP A 79 -6.16 2.90 11.93
CA ASP A 79 -5.90 4.00 12.87
C ASP A 79 -6.57 5.31 12.44
N TRP A 80 -6.63 5.56 11.12
CA TRP A 80 -7.32 6.71 10.57
C TRP A 80 -8.83 6.58 10.76
N ILE A 81 -9.39 5.42 10.45
CA ILE A 81 -10.83 5.13 10.58
C ILE A 81 -11.29 5.20 12.04
N GLU A 82 -10.51 4.64 12.97
CA GLU A 82 -10.78 4.66 14.41
C GLU A 82 -10.70 6.08 14.99
N THR A 83 -9.80 6.91 14.46
CA THR A 83 -9.67 8.32 14.87
C THR A 83 -10.81 9.18 14.33
N ASP A 84 -11.12 9.07 13.04
CA ASP A 84 -12.11 9.91 12.37
C ASP A 84 -12.69 9.22 11.10
N LEU A 85 -13.72 8.41 11.32
CA LEU A 85 -14.46 7.73 10.25
C LEU A 85 -15.14 8.70 9.28
N SER A 86 -15.58 9.88 9.72
CA SER A 86 -16.21 10.87 8.84
C SER A 86 -15.21 11.37 7.79
N SER A 87 -13.98 11.66 8.22
CA SER A 87 -12.92 12.09 7.28
C SER A 87 -12.51 11.03 6.28
N TRP A 88 -12.69 9.75 6.62
CA TRP A 88 -12.53 8.64 5.68
C TRP A 88 -13.58 8.73 4.57
N TYR A 89 -14.87 8.84 4.90
CA TYR A 89 -15.93 8.97 3.89
C TYR A 89 -15.76 10.22 3.02
N GLU A 90 -15.44 11.38 3.61
CA GLU A 90 -15.18 12.61 2.85
C GLU A 90 -14.00 12.47 1.87
N ALA A 91 -12.98 11.68 2.22
CA ALA A 91 -11.87 11.40 1.32
C ALA A 91 -12.32 10.50 0.15
N TRP A 92 -13.15 9.50 0.44
CA TRP A 92 -13.69 8.60 -0.57
C TRP A 92 -14.67 9.29 -1.53
N ASP A 93 -15.49 10.25 -1.07
CA ASP A 93 -16.41 11.06 -1.90
C ASP A 93 -15.72 11.75 -3.07
N GLN A 94 -14.43 12.06 -2.90
CA GLN A 94 -13.62 12.72 -3.92
C GLN A 94 -12.90 11.72 -4.84
N MET A 95 -12.98 10.42 -4.57
CA MET A 95 -12.23 9.40 -5.30
C MET A 95 -12.91 9.06 -6.63
N PRO A 96 -12.18 9.13 -7.76
CA PRO A 96 -12.70 8.70 -9.05
C PRO A 96 -12.64 7.16 -9.17
N MET A 97 -13.40 6.45 -8.32
CA MET A 97 -13.29 5.00 -8.19
C MET A 97 -13.61 4.27 -9.50
N GLY A 98 -14.66 4.69 -10.22
CA GLY A 98 -15.02 4.10 -11.52
C GLY A 98 -13.88 4.19 -12.54
N PHE A 99 -13.16 5.31 -12.57
CA PHE A 99 -11.98 5.50 -13.42
C PHE A 99 -10.84 4.57 -13.00
N ALA A 100 -10.53 4.49 -11.70
CA ALA A 100 -9.48 3.61 -11.19
C ALA A 100 -9.76 2.13 -11.49
N MET A 101 -11.02 1.70 -11.37
CA MET A 101 -11.46 0.37 -11.75
C MET A 101 -11.34 0.14 -13.26
N TRP A 102 -11.72 1.11 -14.08
CA TRP A 102 -11.60 1.03 -15.53
C TRP A 102 -10.14 0.88 -15.99
N GLU A 103 -9.23 1.69 -15.43
CA GLU A 103 -7.78 1.60 -15.68
C GLU A 103 -7.20 0.26 -15.22
N CYS A 104 -7.57 -0.20 -14.02
CA CYS A 104 -7.15 -1.52 -13.54
C CYS A 104 -7.58 -2.64 -14.50
N ASN A 105 -8.81 -2.57 -15.00
CA ASN A 105 -9.35 -3.57 -15.91
C ASN A 105 -8.61 -3.61 -17.26
N GLN A 106 -8.00 -2.51 -17.71
CA GLN A 106 -7.12 -2.50 -18.90
C GLN A 106 -5.90 -3.42 -18.72
N LEU A 107 -5.46 -3.65 -17.48
CA LEU A 107 -4.33 -4.50 -17.14
C LEU A 107 -4.73 -5.94 -16.77
N SER A 108 -6.00 -6.30 -16.99
CA SER A 108 -6.51 -7.64 -16.70
C SER A 108 -5.76 -8.71 -17.48
N GLY A 109 -5.38 -9.80 -16.81
CA GLY A 109 -4.55 -10.88 -17.36
C GLY A 109 -3.04 -10.62 -17.30
N VAL A 110 -2.59 -9.40 -16.98
CA VAL A 110 -1.17 -9.07 -16.83
C VAL A 110 -0.79 -8.87 -15.36
N VAL A 111 -1.63 -8.17 -14.60
CA VAL A 111 -1.38 -7.86 -13.18
C VAL A 111 -2.51 -8.34 -12.27
N LEU A 112 -2.20 -8.45 -10.98
CA LEU A 112 -3.19 -8.80 -9.95
C LEU A 112 -4.13 -7.63 -9.69
N GLN A 113 -5.35 -7.71 -10.23
CA GLN A 113 -6.37 -6.66 -10.20
C GLN A 113 -6.64 -6.08 -8.80
N ARG A 114 -6.79 -6.93 -7.78
CA ARG A 114 -6.98 -6.49 -6.39
C ARG A 114 -5.83 -5.60 -5.91
N ALA A 115 -4.60 -6.04 -6.11
CA ALA A 115 -3.41 -5.33 -5.62
C ALA A 115 -3.19 -4.03 -6.38
N SER A 116 -3.43 -4.03 -7.69
CA SER A 116 -3.39 -2.82 -8.53
C SER A 116 -4.42 -1.79 -8.09
N LEU A 117 -5.68 -2.21 -7.92
CA LEU A 117 -6.76 -1.32 -7.48
C LEU A 117 -6.50 -0.75 -6.09
N ALA A 118 -6.08 -1.60 -5.14
CA ALA A 118 -5.71 -1.16 -3.80
C ALA A 118 -4.57 -0.13 -3.83
N GLY A 119 -3.51 -0.37 -4.59
CA GLY A 119 -2.37 0.55 -4.70
C GLY A 119 -2.75 1.91 -5.29
N MET A 120 -3.55 1.93 -6.37
CA MET A 120 -4.03 3.17 -6.99
C MET A 120 -4.91 3.98 -6.03
N LEU A 121 -5.87 3.32 -5.38
CA LEU A 121 -6.78 3.97 -4.43
C LEU A 121 -6.02 4.47 -3.20
N TYR A 122 -5.07 3.70 -2.67
CA TYR A 122 -4.24 4.14 -1.55
C TYR A 122 -3.43 5.39 -1.88
N LEU A 123 -2.80 5.42 -3.07
CA LEU A 123 -2.08 6.60 -3.53
C LEU A 123 -3.01 7.80 -3.52
N MET A 124 -4.18 7.72 -4.17
CA MET A 124 -5.12 8.84 -4.24
C MET A 124 -5.60 9.28 -2.84
N LEU A 125 -5.93 8.35 -1.95
CA LEU A 125 -6.32 8.65 -0.57
C LEU A 125 -5.20 9.38 0.20
N SER A 126 -3.94 8.97 0.04
CA SER A 126 -2.80 9.63 0.68
C SER A 126 -2.57 11.04 0.11
N MET A 127 -2.82 11.24 -1.18
CA MET A 127 -2.81 12.58 -1.81
C MET A 127 -3.88 13.47 -1.19
N HIS A 128 -5.10 12.95 -0.94
CA HIS A 128 -6.19 13.70 -0.32
C HIS A 128 -5.90 14.05 1.14
N LYS A 129 -5.37 13.10 1.92
CA LYS A 129 -4.92 13.35 3.30
C LYS A 129 -3.89 14.48 3.36
N SER A 130 -2.98 14.51 2.39
CA SER A 130 -1.95 15.54 2.27
C SER A 130 -2.50 16.88 1.77
N ALA A 131 -3.45 16.86 0.82
CA ALA A 131 -4.09 18.03 0.24
C ALA A 131 -5.02 18.78 1.20
N LYS A 132 -5.73 18.07 2.10
CA LYS A 132 -6.54 18.70 3.17
C LYS A 132 -5.69 19.54 4.12
N ARG A 133 -4.43 19.18 4.35
CA ARG A 133 -3.47 20.02 5.10
C ARG A 133 -3.06 21.30 4.34
N ALA A 134 -3.24 21.35 3.01
CA ALA A 134 -2.67 22.38 2.13
C ALA A 134 -3.71 23.19 1.31
N ASN A 135 -5.00 22.85 1.38
CA ASN A 135 -6.14 23.51 0.74
C ASN A 135 -5.98 23.76 -0.79
N LYS A 136 -5.41 22.79 -1.54
CA LYS A 136 -5.30 22.77 -3.01
C LYS A 136 -5.30 21.35 -3.56
N ALA A 137 -5.75 21.16 -4.81
CA ALA A 137 -5.58 19.89 -5.53
C ALA A 137 -4.07 19.50 -5.57
N PRO A 138 -3.71 18.27 -5.18
CA PRO A 138 -2.31 17.89 -5.03
C PRO A 138 -1.63 17.84 -6.41
N ASN A 139 -0.71 18.78 -6.64
CA ASN A 139 0.20 18.70 -7.77
C ASN A 139 1.42 17.84 -7.41
N TYR A 140 2.18 17.38 -8.41
CA TYR A 140 3.36 16.54 -8.23
C TYR A 140 4.35 17.05 -7.15
N LYS A 141 4.56 18.38 -7.06
CA LYS A 141 5.45 18.97 -6.06
C LYS A 141 4.90 18.85 -4.64
N ALA A 142 3.58 18.98 -4.45
CA ALA A 142 2.93 18.80 -3.16
C ALA A 142 3.01 17.35 -2.69
N LEU A 143 2.88 16.39 -3.61
CA LEU A 143 3.07 14.96 -3.32
C LEU A 143 4.48 14.65 -2.89
N MET A 144 5.48 15.18 -3.61
CA MET A 144 6.88 14.94 -3.27
C MET A 144 7.24 15.54 -1.91
N LYS A 145 6.69 16.72 -1.58
CA LYS A 145 6.86 17.32 -0.25
C LYS A 145 6.24 16.46 0.85
N ALA A 146 5.00 15.99 0.68
CA ALA A 146 4.35 15.11 1.65
C ALA A 146 5.11 13.79 1.83
N TYR A 147 5.61 13.23 0.73
CA TYR A 147 6.51 12.07 0.74
C TYR A 147 7.79 12.33 1.53
N ASP A 148 8.45 13.48 1.32
CA ASP A 148 9.66 13.84 2.06
C ASP A 148 9.38 14.04 3.57
N GLU A 149 8.24 14.63 3.92
CA GLU A 149 7.77 14.80 5.30
C GLU A 149 7.47 13.44 5.98
N GLU A 150 6.76 12.53 5.32
CA GLU A 150 6.45 11.19 5.81
C GLU A 150 7.71 10.32 5.94
N LYS A 151 8.61 10.41 4.95
CA LYS A 151 9.92 9.77 4.98
C LYS A 151 10.79 10.29 6.13
N ALA A 152 10.74 11.59 6.43
CA ALA A 152 11.44 12.18 7.57
C ALA A 152 10.87 11.68 8.90
N LEU A 153 9.55 11.57 9.02
CA LEU A 153 8.89 11.01 10.21
C LEU A 153 9.27 9.55 10.41
N HIS A 154 9.21 8.73 9.35
CA HIS A 154 9.66 7.34 9.37
C HIS A 154 11.12 7.23 9.82
N ARG A 155 12.03 8.06 9.28
CA ARG A 155 13.42 8.10 9.72
C ARG A 155 13.59 8.47 11.18
N ALA A 156 12.78 9.41 11.68
CA ALA A 156 12.82 9.84 13.08
C ALA A 156 12.27 8.81 14.08
N THR A 157 11.44 7.86 13.61
CA THR A 157 10.82 6.82 14.45
C THR A 157 11.45 5.44 14.30
N SER A 158 12.16 5.18 13.21
CA SER A 158 13.01 3.99 13.09
C SER A 158 14.14 4.06 14.10
N THR A 159 14.31 3.02 14.91
CA THR A 159 15.49 2.83 15.76
C THR A 159 16.71 2.65 14.86
N GLU A 160 17.37 3.76 14.52
CA GLU A 160 18.55 3.75 13.67
C GLU A 160 19.69 3.00 14.38
N ILE A 161 20.28 2.03 13.69
CA ILE A 161 21.68 1.67 13.93
C ILE A 161 22.51 2.81 13.36
N GLU A 162 23.27 3.50 14.23
CA GLU A 162 24.10 4.64 13.88
C GLU A 162 24.95 4.36 12.63
N GLY A 163 24.89 5.28 11.66
CA GLY A 163 25.80 5.29 10.52
C GLY A 163 27.16 5.87 10.91
N ASN A 164 28.12 5.82 9.97
CA ASN A 164 29.44 6.42 10.15
C ASN A 164 29.34 7.91 10.57
N PRO A 165 29.96 8.34 11.70
CA PRO A 165 29.80 9.70 12.25
C PRO A 165 30.17 10.84 11.29
N ASP A 166 31.01 10.57 10.28
CA ASP A 166 31.54 11.60 9.38
C ASP A 166 30.68 11.83 8.13
N GLY A 167 29.56 11.11 7.97
CA GLY A 167 28.66 11.26 6.82
C GLY A 167 29.22 10.74 5.48
N GLU A 168 30.42 10.17 5.48
CA GLU A 168 30.98 9.52 4.30
C GLU A 168 30.38 8.12 4.06
N PRO A 169 30.11 7.76 2.79
CA PRO A 169 29.68 6.42 2.45
C PRO A 169 30.74 5.40 2.89
N MET A 170 30.29 4.35 3.55
CA MET A 170 31.18 3.34 4.17
C MET A 170 32.12 2.65 3.16
N PHE A 171 31.69 2.52 1.90
CA PHE A 171 32.53 2.08 0.79
C PHE A 171 32.51 3.12 -0.31
N GLN A 172 33.65 3.27 -1.01
CA GLN A 172 33.79 4.26 -2.07
C GLN A 172 32.83 3.96 -3.24
N PRO A 173 31.94 4.90 -3.61
CA PRO A 173 31.06 4.74 -4.76
C PRO A 173 31.85 4.71 -6.07
N TYR A 174 31.32 3.97 -7.06
CA TYR A 174 31.86 3.90 -8.43
C TYR A 174 33.31 3.35 -8.56
N THR A 175 33.82 2.71 -7.51
CA THR A 175 35.11 2.00 -7.54
C THR A 175 34.92 0.56 -8.03
N ARG A 176 35.87 0.07 -8.83
CA ARG A 176 35.93 -1.36 -9.16
C ARG A 176 36.55 -2.09 -7.98
N HIS A 177 35.77 -2.95 -7.33
CA HIS A 177 36.25 -3.86 -6.31
C HIS A 177 36.74 -5.16 -6.95
N THR A 178 37.89 -5.63 -6.50
CA THR A 178 38.39 -6.98 -6.72
C THR A 178 37.48 -8.02 -6.06
N ASP A 179 37.57 -9.28 -6.46
CA ASP A 179 36.75 -10.34 -5.85
C ASP A 179 37.10 -10.56 -4.37
N ALA A 180 38.36 -10.35 -3.97
CA ALA A 180 38.78 -10.38 -2.56
C ALA A 180 38.12 -9.27 -1.74
N GLU A 181 38.12 -8.03 -2.23
CA GLU A 181 37.44 -6.91 -1.58
C GLU A 181 35.92 -7.14 -1.53
N LEU A 182 35.32 -7.72 -2.57
CA LEU A 182 33.90 -8.06 -2.58
C LEU A 182 33.55 -9.14 -1.55
N ILE A 183 34.46 -10.07 -1.27
CA ILE A 183 34.27 -11.08 -0.21
C ILE A 183 34.27 -10.39 1.17
N GLU A 184 35.23 -9.51 1.44
CA GLU A 184 35.30 -8.76 2.71
C GLU A 184 34.06 -7.87 2.91
N ILE A 185 33.67 -7.13 1.87
CA ILE A 185 32.44 -6.33 1.87
C ILE A 185 31.22 -7.24 2.12
N GLY A 186 31.16 -8.40 1.46
CA GLY A 186 30.06 -9.34 1.61
C GLY A 186 29.92 -9.89 3.02
N GLN A 187 31.02 -10.24 3.67
CA GLN A 187 31.06 -10.70 5.06
C GLN A 187 30.52 -9.62 6.00
N TYR A 188 30.97 -8.38 5.82
CA TYR A 188 30.51 -7.23 6.59
C TYR A 188 28.98 -7.00 6.42
N LEU A 189 28.48 -7.07 5.18
CA LEU A 189 27.05 -6.88 4.89
C LEU A 189 26.19 -7.99 5.51
N ILE A 190 26.66 -9.25 5.51
CA ILE A 190 25.94 -10.38 6.11
C ILE A 190 25.84 -10.19 7.63
N GLN A 191 26.92 -9.77 8.28
CA GLN A 191 26.94 -9.53 9.72
C GLN A 191 25.96 -8.42 10.12
N ASN A 192 25.98 -7.29 9.41
CA ASN A 192 25.09 -6.15 9.69
C ASN A 192 23.63 -6.42 9.30
N LYS A 193 23.38 -7.28 8.31
CA LYS A 193 22.00 -7.66 7.96
C LYS A 193 21.28 -8.36 9.11
N GLN A 194 21.99 -9.08 9.97
CA GLN A 194 21.40 -9.81 11.10
C GLN A 194 20.93 -8.88 12.22
N SER A 195 21.55 -7.70 12.36
CA SER A 195 21.14 -6.70 13.36
C SER A 195 20.02 -5.79 12.86
N LEU A 196 19.71 -5.78 11.56
CA LEU A 196 18.69 -4.91 10.98
C LEU A 196 17.28 -5.53 11.06
N PRO A 197 16.25 -4.71 11.36
CA PRO A 197 14.86 -5.15 11.28
C PRO A 197 14.49 -5.65 9.87
N HIS A 198 13.46 -6.50 9.81
CA HIS A 198 12.98 -7.02 8.54
C HIS A 198 12.55 -5.89 7.60
N GLY A 199 13.07 -5.89 6.36
CA GLY A 199 12.80 -4.86 5.35
C GLY A 199 13.81 -3.69 5.34
N GLU A 200 14.58 -3.47 6.41
CA GLU A 200 15.48 -2.31 6.54
C GLU A 200 16.83 -2.48 5.84
N PHE A 201 17.19 -3.71 5.46
CA PHE A 201 18.47 -3.97 4.78
C PHE A 201 18.63 -3.20 3.46
N GLY A 202 17.57 -3.13 2.65
CA GLY A 202 17.60 -2.42 1.36
C GLY A 202 17.82 -0.90 1.52
N PRO A 203 16.98 -0.21 2.31
CA PRO A 203 17.17 1.19 2.68
C PRO A 203 18.56 1.48 3.27
N TRP A 204 19.04 0.62 4.18
CA TRP A 204 20.34 0.79 4.82
C TRP A 204 21.51 0.69 3.83
N VAL A 205 21.50 -0.29 2.91
CA VAL A 205 22.53 -0.40 1.85
C VAL A 205 22.55 0.88 1.00
N ARG A 206 21.39 1.36 0.56
CA ARG A 206 21.27 2.56 -0.29
C ARG A 206 21.81 3.81 0.40
N ASP A 207 21.48 3.99 1.68
CA ASP A 207 21.72 5.25 2.38
C ASP A 207 23.08 5.30 3.09
N LYS A 208 23.69 4.16 3.44
CA LYS A 208 24.89 4.11 4.30
C LYS A 208 26.14 3.52 3.65
N THR A 209 25.99 2.60 2.69
CA THR A 209 27.15 1.82 2.20
C THR A 209 27.86 2.43 1.00
N GLY A 210 27.19 3.31 0.24
CA GLY A 210 27.71 3.79 -1.05
C GLY A 210 27.65 2.75 -2.18
N LEU A 211 27.18 1.53 -1.89
CA LEU A 211 27.06 0.44 -2.86
C LEU A 211 25.68 0.44 -3.52
N SER A 212 25.64 0.05 -4.79
CA SER A 212 24.37 -0.35 -5.40
C SER A 212 23.84 -1.63 -4.75
N TYR A 213 22.51 -1.76 -4.65
CA TYR A 213 21.88 -2.97 -4.09
C TYR A 213 22.34 -4.25 -4.84
N LYS A 214 22.52 -4.16 -6.16
CA LYS A 214 23.04 -5.24 -6.99
C LYS A 214 24.48 -5.63 -6.61
N THR A 215 25.34 -4.65 -6.34
CA THR A 215 26.72 -4.88 -5.89
C THR A 215 26.75 -5.53 -4.52
N ALA A 216 25.92 -5.04 -3.58
CA ALA A 216 25.80 -5.62 -2.25
C ALA A 216 25.39 -7.10 -2.30
N LEU A 217 24.37 -7.45 -3.10
CA LEU A 217 23.97 -8.85 -3.28
C LEU A 217 25.07 -9.71 -3.92
N LYS A 218 25.81 -9.18 -4.89
CA LYS A 218 26.96 -9.87 -5.50
C LYS A 218 28.04 -10.16 -4.46
N ALA A 219 28.41 -9.16 -3.65
CA ALA A 219 29.40 -9.27 -2.58
C ALA A 219 28.99 -10.33 -1.55
N MET A 220 27.76 -10.26 -1.04
CA MET A 220 27.23 -11.25 -0.09
C MET A 220 27.24 -12.68 -0.67
N LYS A 221 26.92 -12.84 -1.95
CA LYS A 221 26.94 -14.15 -2.61
C LYS A 221 28.36 -14.70 -2.72
N LEU A 222 29.34 -13.85 -3.05
CA LEU A 222 30.76 -14.25 -3.09
C LEU A 222 31.26 -14.64 -1.69
N ALA A 223 30.91 -13.85 -0.67
CA ALA A 223 31.27 -14.14 0.72
C ALA A 223 30.67 -15.44 1.27
N GLN A 224 29.48 -15.85 0.81
CA GLN A 224 28.87 -17.13 1.18
C GLN A 224 29.50 -18.33 0.47
N ALA A 225 30.22 -18.10 -0.65
CA ALA A 225 30.83 -19.14 -1.46
C ALA A 225 32.35 -19.29 -1.22
N ALA A 226 32.94 -18.38 -0.45
CA ALA A 226 34.35 -18.39 -0.02
C ALA A 226 34.47 -19.05 1.35
#